data_AF-A0A972DU43-F1
#
_entry.id   AF-A0A972DU43-F1
#
_cell.length_a   1.000
_cell.length_b   1.000
_cell.length_c   1.000
_cell.angle_alpha   90.00
_cell.angle_beta   90.00
_cell.angle_gamma   90.00
#
_symmetry.space_group_name_H-M   'P 1'
#
loop_
_entity.id
_entity.type
_entity.pdbx_description
1 polymer ?
#
loop_
_entity_poly.entity_id
_entity_poly.type
_entity_poly.pdbx_seq_one_letter_code
_entity_poly.pdbx_strand_id
1 'polypeptide(L)'
;MGLLVGMYDNPQQFIATVAGFLGGFYALAAGLNLAAAASRLRGGRGAWRGGLAWGLVAAGFLGGAVRAFQGRPPLMPEWAKPAIDACLGPIPFTLAAFALLVAFYVFRRVLVRPAVAWATCNAAILLLGLSLTDR
;
A
#
# COMPACT_ATOMS: atom_id res chain seq x y z
N MET A 1 26.84 22.79 5.03
CA MET A 1 25.93 22.32 3.97
C MET A 1 26.38 21.00 3.29
N GLY A 2 27.42 20.31 3.77
CA GLY A 2 27.81 18.98 3.26
C GLY A 2 27.28 17.78 4.08
N LEU A 3 26.84 18.00 5.32
CA LEU A 3 26.31 16.94 6.21
C LEU A 3 24.90 16.47 5.84
N LEU A 4 24.08 17.33 5.22
CA LEU A 4 22.73 16.96 4.77
C LEU A 4 22.74 16.17 3.46
N VAL A 5 23.77 16.35 2.62
CA VAL A 5 23.92 15.61 1.36
C VAL A 5 24.37 14.16 1.64
N GLY A 6 25.32 13.97 2.56
CA GLY A 6 25.79 12.62 2.92
C GLY A 6 24.78 11.73 3.65
N MET A 7 23.70 12.29 4.21
CA MET A 7 22.64 11.52 4.90
C MET A 7 21.73 10.76 3.92
N TYR A 8 21.63 11.22 2.67
CA TYR A 8 20.89 10.55 1.59
C TYR A 8 21.75 9.56 0.79
N ASP A 9 23.08 9.64 0.89
CA ASP A 9 24.01 8.76 0.18
C ASP A 9 24.14 7.37 0.83
N ASN A 10 23.70 7.21 2.10
CA ASN A 10 23.70 5.91 2.77
C ASN A 10 22.29 5.30 2.82
N PRO A 11 21.96 4.33 1.93
CA PRO A 11 20.63 3.74 1.85
C PRO A 11 20.17 3.09 3.16
N GLN A 12 21.09 2.71 4.05
CA GLN A 12 20.74 2.17 5.36
C GLN A 12 20.28 3.25 6.35
N GLN A 13 20.82 4.46 6.28
CA GLN A 13 20.37 5.57 7.14
C GLN A 13 18.97 6.05 6.73
N PHE A 14 18.71 6.16 5.42
CA PHE A 14 17.37 6.50 4.91
C PHE A 14 16.32 5.48 5.37
N ILE A 15 16.61 4.18 5.23
CA ILE A 15 15.72 3.12 5.71
C ILE A 15 15.52 3.21 7.22
N ALA A 16 16.57 3.44 8.01
CA ALA A 16 16.44 3.58 9.46
C ALA A 16 15.54 4.76 9.86
N THR A 17 15.60 5.88 9.12
CA THR A 17 14.73 7.04 9.37
C THR A 17 13.27 6.76 9.04
N VAL A 18 12.98 6.08 7.92
CA VAL A 18 11.60 5.85 7.46
C VAL A 18 10.97 4.59 8.08
N ALA A 19 11.78 3.64 8.54
CA ALA A 19 11.37 2.34 9.08
C ALA A 19 10.32 2.43 10.19
N GLY A 20 10.52 3.33 11.17
CA GLY A 20 9.57 3.49 12.29
C GLY A 20 8.20 3.99 11.82
N PHE A 21 8.19 5.02 10.96
CA PHE A 21 6.96 5.55 10.36
C PHE A 21 6.26 4.48 9.51
N LEU A 22 7.00 3.80 8.64
CA LEU A 22 6.47 2.81 7.73
C LEU A 22 5.96 1.56 8.48
N GLY A 23 6.63 1.18 9.56
CA GLY A 23 6.16 0.15 10.48
C GLY A 23 4.81 0.51 11.10
N GLY A 24 4.67 1.74 11.61
CA GLY A 24 3.41 2.25 12.14
C GLY A 24 2.30 2.33 11.07
N PHE A 25 2.65 2.79 9.87
CA PHE A 25 1.74 2.86 8.72
C PHE A 25 1.17 1.49 8.36
N TYR A 26 2.02 0.48 8.19
CA TYR A 26 1.58 -0.88 7.91
C TYR A 26 0.88 -1.55 9.10
N ALA A 27 1.26 -1.24 10.33
CA ALA A 27 0.58 -1.75 11.53
C ALA A 27 -0.86 -1.21 11.63
N LEU A 28 -1.07 0.08 11.33
CA LEU A 28 -2.39 0.68 11.28
C LEU A 28 -3.24 0.05 10.16
N ALA A 29 -2.67 -0.15 8.97
CA ALA A 29 -3.33 -0.85 7.87
C ALA A 29 -3.72 -2.29 8.27
N ALA A 30 -2.83 -3.01 8.95
CA ALA A 30 -3.13 -4.34 9.48
C ALA A 30 -4.29 -4.31 10.47
N GLY A 31 -4.30 -3.35 11.41
CA GLY A 31 -5.37 -3.16 12.38
C GLY A 31 -6.73 -2.89 11.74
N LEU A 32 -6.78 -2.02 10.72
CA LEU A 32 -8.00 -1.75 9.97
C LEU A 32 -8.54 -3.00 9.25
N ASN A 33 -7.65 -3.83 8.68
CA ASN A 33 -8.06 -5.07 8.04
C ASN A 33 -8.48 -6.16 9.03
N LEU A 34 -7.88 -6.21 10.23
CA LEU A 34 -8.36 -7.07 11.31
C LEU A 34 -9.76 -6.64 11.77
N ALA A 35 -10.03 -5.33 11.88
CA ALA A 35 -11.37 -4.82 12.19
C ALA A 35 -12.37 -5.17 11.07
N ALA A 36 -11.97 -5.06 9.80
CA ALA A 36 -12.78 -5.49 8.66
C ALA A 36 -13.05 -7.00 8.67
N ALA A 37 -12.06 -7.83 9.01
CA ALA A 37 -12.21 -9.27 9.16
C ALA A 37 -13.18 -9.61 10.30
N ALA A 38 -12.98 -9.02 11.47
CA ALA A 38 -13.82 -9.23 12.65
C ALA A 38 -15.27 -8.78 12.44
N SER A 39 -15.49 -7.61 11.83
CA SER A 39 -16.83 -7.14 11.50
C SER A 39 -17.53 -8.08 10.52
N ARG A 40 -16.81 -8.64 9.55
CA ARG A 40 -17.39 -9.60 8.62
C ARG A 40 -17.80 -10.90 9.30
N LEU A 41 -16.94 -11.44 10.16
CA LEU A 41 -17.18 -12.68 10.91
C LEU A 41 -18.41 -12.61 11.83
N ARG A 42 -18.77 -11.41 12.31
CA ARG A 42 -19.99 -11.17 13.08
C ARG A 42 -21.29 -11.28 12.25
N GLY A 43 -21.21 -11.36 10.92
CA GLY A 43 -22.34 -11.32 9.99
C GLY A 43 -23.06 -12.65 9.69
N GLY A 44 -22.80 -13.73 10.45
CA GLY A 44 -23.55 -15.00 10.33
C GLY A 44 -23.01 -16.02 9.31
N ARG A 45 -23.85 -16.99 8.90
CA ARG A 45 -23.44 -18.14 8.05
C ARG A 45 -22.85 -17.68 6.71
N GLY A 46 -21.64 -18.14 6.38
CA GLY A 46 -20.91 -17.79 5.15
C GLY A 46 -19.97 -16.58 5.27
N ALA A 47 -19.98 -15.88 6.41
CA ALA A 47 -19.09 -14.76 6.70
C ALA A 47 -17.59 -15.11 6.73
N TRP A 48 -17.26 -16.38 6.99
CA TRP A 48 -15.89 -16.84 7.19
C TRP A 48 -14.99 -16.55 5.99
N ARG A 49 -15.50 -16.66 4.76
CA ARG A 49 -14.70 -16.41 3.55
C ARG A 49 -14.22 -14.97 3.47
N GLY A 50 -15.10 -14.02 3.76
CA GLY A 50 -14.75 -12.60 3.81
C GLY A 50 -13.85 -12.27 5.01
N GLY A 51 -14.09 -12.90 6.16
CA GLY A 51 -13.20 -12.80 7.31
C GLY A 51 -11.78 -13.30 7.02
N LEU A 52 -11.65 -14.46 6.37
CA LEU A 52 -10.38 -15.03 5.95
C LEU A 52 -9.68 -14.16 4.90
N ALA A 53 -10.41 -13.65 3.90
CA ALA A 53 -9.83 -12.76 2.90
C ALA A 53 -9.20 -11.51 3.54
N TRP A 54 -9.93 -10.81 4.41
CA TRP A 54 -9.39 -9.63 5.10
C TRP A 54 -8.35 -9.97 6.15
N GLY A 55 -8.45 -11.15 6.78
CA GLY A 55 -7.42 -11.68 7.68
C GLY A 55 -6.09 -11.92 6.96
N LEU A 56 -6.12 -12.44 5.74
CA LEU A 56 -4.92 -12.62 4.91
C LEU A 56 -4.31 -11.26 4.50
N VAL A 57 -5.14 -10.30 4.13
CA VAL A 57 -4.67 -8.92 3.83
C VAL A 57 -4.04 -8.29 5.07
N ALA A 58 -4.68 -8.43 6.24
CA ALA A 58 -4.13 -7.96 7.51
C ALA A 58 -2.78 -8.62 7.83
N ALA A 59 -2.65 -9.93 7.62
CA ALA A 59 -1.39 -10.65 7.82
C ALA A 59 -0.30 -10.16 6.87
N GLY A 60 -0.63 -9.84 5.62
CA GLY A 60 0.30 -9.22 4.66
C GLY A 60 0.83 -7.89 5.16
N PHE A 61 -0.06 -6.99 5.58
CA PHE A 61 0.33 -5.69 6.16
C PHE A 61 1.10 -5.83 7.47
N LEU A 62 0.71 -6.75 8.35
CA LEU A 62 1.44 -7.03 9.58
C LEU A 62 2.86 -7.53 9.29
N GLY A 63 3.01 -8.41 8.30
CA GLY A 63 4.32 -8.84 7.81
C GLY A 63 5.14 -7.68 7.26
N GLY A 64 4.52 -6.71 6.58
CA GLY A 64 5.17 -5.46 6.18
C GLY A 64 5.62 -4.60 7.37
N ALA A 65 4.77 -4.48 8.39
CA ALA A 65 5.04 -3.71 9.60
C ALA A 65 6.23 -4.29 10.39
N VAL A 66 6.22 -5.61 10.63
CA VAL A 66 7.31 -6.30 11.33
C VAL A 66 8.63 -6.11 10.61
N ARG A 67 8.63 -6.29 9.29
CA ARG A 67 9.81 -6.10 8.44
C ARG A 67 10.32 -4.65 8.49
N ALA A 68 9.42 -3.68 8.45
CA ALA A 68 9.79 -2.27 8.57
C ALA A 68 10.42 -1.96 9.94
N PHE A 69 9.84 -2.44 11.05
CA PHE A 69 10.42 -2.27 12.39
C PHE A 69 11.76 -2.99 12.58
N GLN A 70 12.02 -4.06 11.82
CA GLN A 70 13.32 -4.73 11.75
C GLN A 70 14.36 -3.99 10.87
N GLY A 71 14.02 -2.82 10.33
CA GLY A 71 14.90 -2.06 9.42
C GLY A 71 15.02 -2.69 8.03
N ARG A 72 14.09 -3.58 7.64
CA ARG A 72 14.07 -4.28 6.35
C ARG A 72 12.71 -4.10 5.66
N PRO A 73 12.25 -2.87 5.42
CA PRO A 73 10.91 -2.63 4.92
C PRO A 73 10.68 -3.30 3.55
N PRO A 74 9.42 -3.64 3.20
CA PRO A 74 9.07 -4.08 1.86
C PRO A 74 9.55 -3.06 0.82
N LEU A 75 10.35 -3.53 -0.14
CA LEU A 75 10.86 -2.69 -1.22
C LEU A 75 9.93 -2.73 -2.41
N MET A 76 9.90 -1.63 -3.15
CA MET A 76 9.24 -1.56 -4.43
C MET A 76 9.82 -2.61 -5.39
N PRO A 77 9.01 -3.42 -6.07
CA PRO A 77 9.52 -4.42 -7.00
C PRO A 77 10.23 -3.76 -8.19
N GLU A 78 11.44 -4.21 -8.51
CA GLU A 78 12.25 -3.65 -9.61
C GLU A 78 11.58 -3.74 -10.98
N TRP A 79 10.69 -4.71 -11.20
CA TRP A 79 9.93 -4.82 -12.45
C TRP A 79 8.84 -3.75 -12.58
N ALA A 80 8.37 -3.18 -11.47
CA ALA A 80 7.28 -2.20 -11.46
C ALA A 80 7.79 -0.77 -11.64
N LYS A 81 9.01 -0.48 -11.17
CA LYS A 81 9.71 0.81 -11.33
C LYS A 81 9.68 1.36 -12.75
N PRO A 82 10.22 0.67 -13.78
CA PRO A 82 10.33 1.25 -15.11
C PRO A 82 8.96 1.53 -15.74
N ALA A 83 7.93 0.75 -15.40
CA ALA A 83 6.58 0.99 -15.87
C ALA A 83 5.96 2.24 -15.23
N ILE A 84 6.23 2.48 -13.94
CA ILE A 84 5.74 3.65 -13.21
C ILE A 84 6.49 4.90 -13.65
N ASP A 85 7.82 4.83 -13.78
CA ASP A 85 8.65 5.93 -14.26
C ASP A 85 8.25 6.40 -15.66
N ALA A 86 7.94 5.45 -16.56
CA ALA A 86 7.42 5.77 -17.89
C ALA A 86 6.07 6.51 -17.84
N CYS A 87 5.26 6.27 -16.81
CA CYS A 87 3.99 6.95 -16.59
C CYS A 87 4.12 8.32 -15.89
N LEU A 88 5.27 8.65 -15.28
CA LEU A 88 5.46 9.87 -14.49
C LEU A 88 5.96 11.07 -15.31
N GLY A 89 6.25 10.91 -16.60
CA GLY A 89 6.50 12.05 -17.49
C GLY A 89 5.31 13.00 -17.58
N PRO A 90 5.49 14.29 -17.94
CA PRO A 90 4.42 15.31 -17.89
C PRO A 90 3.17 14.96 -18.71
N ILE A 91 3.40 14.45 -19.92
CA ILE A 91 2.36 14.01 -20.85
C ILE A 91 1.75 12.66 -20.42
N PRO A 92 2.56 11.58 -20.23
CA PRO A 92 1.99 10.28 -19.87
C PRO A 92 1.28 10.29 -18.52
N PHE A 93 1.72 11.10 -17.55
CA PHE A 93 1.05 11.24 -16.25
C PHE A 93 -0.37 11.77 -16.41
N THR A 94 -0.51 12.85 -17.18
CA THR A 94 -1.82 13.48 -17.41
C THR A 94 -2.76 12.52 -18.15
N LEU A 95 -2.25 11.84 -19.18
CA LEU A 95 -3.02 10.82 -19.91
C LEU A 95 -3.41 9.63 -19.00
N ALA A 96 -2.49 9.14 -18.18
CA ALA A 96 -2.76 8.06 -17.23
C ALA A 96 -3.80 8.47 -16.18
N ALA A 97 -3.73 9.70 -15.66
CA ALA A 97 -4.71 10.24 -14.72
C ALA A 97 -6.11 10.34 -15.34
N PHE A 98 -6.23 10.84 -16.58
CA PHE A 98 -7.50 10.85 -17.30
C PHE A 98 -8.02 9.45 -17.58
N ALA A 99 -7.15 8.53 -18.02
CA ALA A 99 -7.52 7.13 -18.25
C ALA A 99 -8.03 6.47 -16.97
N LEU A 100 -7.38 6.71 -15.83
CA LEU A 100 -7.79 6.21 -14.52
C LEU A 100 -9.16 6.77 -14.10
N LEU A 101 -9.40 8.08 -14.31
CA LEU A 101 -10.69 8.72 -14.05
C LEU A 101 -11.81 8.12 -14.91
N VAL A 102 -11.56 7.91 -16.19
CA VAL A 102 -12.51 7.24 -17.10
C VAL A 102 -12.79 5.83 -16.62
N ALA A 103 -11.76 5.06 -16.22
CA ALA A 103 -11.95 3.74 -15.64
C ALA A 103 -12.82 3.79 -14.38
N PHE A 104 -12.58 4.75 -13.47
CA PHE A 104 -13.40 4.94 -12.27
C PHE A 104 -14.85 5.25 -12.60
N TYR A 105 -15.10 6.09 -13.61
CA TYR A 105 -16.44 6.42 -14.07
C TYR A 105 -17.17 5.21 -14.68
N VAL A 106 -16.50 4.43 -15.53
CA VAL A 106 -17.06 3.23 -16.18
C VAL A 106 -17.33 2.15 -15.14
N PHE A 107 -16.37 1.86 -14.27
CA PHE A 107 -16.46 0.82 -13.25
C PHE A 107 -17.12 1.27 -11.94
N ARG A 108 -17.72 2.47 -11.91
CA ARG A 108 -18.32 3.06 -10.69
C ARG A 108 -19.23 2.10 -9.93
N ARG A 109 -20.09 1.34 -10.64
CA ARG A 109 -21.04 0.40 -10.02
C ARG A 109 -20.36 -0.78 -9.32
N VAL A 110 -19.15 -1.14 -9.75
CA VAL A 110 -18.34 -2.19 -9.14
C VAL A 110 -17.53 -1.60 -7.99
N LEU A 111 -16.92 -0.44 -8.20
CA LEU A 111 -16.10 0.27 -7.19
C LEU A 111 -16.91 0.67 -5.95
N VAL A 112 -18.19 1.01 -6.08
CA VAL A 112 -19.06 1.34 -4.93
C VAL A 112 -19.43 0.14 -4.08
N ARG A 113 -19.18 -1.10 -4.52
CA ARG A 113 -19.44 -2.28 -3.69
C ARG A 113 -18.47 -2.24 -2.50
N PRO A 114 -18.93 -2.33 -1.23
CA PRO A 114 -18.07 -2.11 -0.06
C PRO A 114 -16.79 -2.95 -0.05
N ALA A 115 -16.87 -4.22 -0.47
CA ALA A 115 -15.71 -5.10 -0.54
C ALA A 115 -14.68 -4.65 -1.60
N VAL A 116 -15.14 -4.15 -2.74
CA VAL A 116 -14.26 -3.65 -3.82
C VAL A 116 -13.66 -2.30 -3.40
N ALA A 117 -14.47 -1.39 -2.88
CA ALA A 117 -13.98 -0.11 -2.36
C ALA A 117 -12.87 -0.32 -1.32
N TRP A 118 -13.07 -1.25 -0.39
CA TRP A 118 -12.07 -1.59 0.62
C TRP A 118 -10.83 -2.24 0.01
N ALA A 119 -10.98 -3.13 -0.98
CA ALA A 119 -9.84 -3.72 -1.69
C ALA A 119 -9.01 -2.64 -2.42
N THR A 120 -9.67 -1.71 -3.12
CA THR A 120 -9.01 -0.60 -3.82
C THR A 120 -8.30 0.32 -2.84
N CYS A 121 -8.91 0.62 -1.68
CA CYS A 121 -8.28 1.37 -0.60
C CYS A 121 -6.99 0.67 -0.11
N ASN A 122 -7.05 -0.64 0.13
CA ASN A 122 -5.88 -1.43 0.53
C ASN A 122 -4.78 -1.43 -0.54
N ALA A 123 -5.14 -1.53 -1.81
CA ALA A 123 -4.18 -1.43 -2.91
C ALA A 123 -3.50 -0.05 -2.92
N ALA A 124 -4.26 1.03 -2.73
CA ALA A 124 -3.71 2.39 -2.64
C ALA A 124 -2.77 2.57 -1.43
N ILE A 125 -3.15 2.05 -0.27
CA ILE A 125 -2.31 2.05 0.95
C ILE A 125 -1.00 1.29 0.69
N LEU A 126 -1.08 0.10 0.08
CA LEU A 126 0.11 -0.68 -0.24
C LEU A 126 1.03 0.05 -1.21
N LEU A 127 0.49 0.60 -2.31
CA LEU A 127 1.26 1.34 -3.30
C LEU A 127 1.92 2.58 -2.69
N LEU A 128 1.21 3.30 -1.83
CA LEU A 128 1.76 4.44 -1.09
C LEU A 128 2.91 4.01 -0.17
N GLY A 129 2.76 2.88 0.53
CA GLY A 129 3.83 2.33 1.37
C GLY A 129 5.07 1.92 0.56
N LEU A 130 4.87 1.35 -0.63
CA LEU A 130 5.96 0.96 -1.53
C LEU A 130 6.63 2.17 -2.21
N SER A 131 5.89 3.24 -2.52
CA SER A 131 6.49 4.45 -3.09
C SER A 131 7.43 5.17 -2.11
N LEU A 132 7.25 4.97 -0.80
CA LEU A 132 8.14 5.52 0.23
C LEU A 132 9.45 4.73 0.38
N THR A 133 9.50 3.50 -0.17
CA THR A 133 10.69 2.65 -0.20
C THR A 133 11.27 2.53 -1.60
N ASP A 134 10.81 3.40 -2.50
CA ASP A 134 11.38 3.58 -3.82
C ASP A 134 12.79 4.19 -3.71
N ARG A 135 13.71 3.74 -4.55
CA ARG A 135 15.14 4.09 -4.50
C ARG A 135 15.62 4.75 -5.77
#